data_AF-A0A530LXY1-F1
#
_entry.id   AF-A0A530LXY1-F1
#
_cell.length_a   1.000
_cell.length_b   1.000
_cell.length_c   1.000
_cell.angle_alpha   90.00
_cell.angle_beta   90.00
_cell.angle_gamma   90.00
#
_symmetry.space_group_name_H-M   'P 1'
#
loop_
_entity.id
_entity.type
_entity.pdbx_description
1 polymer ?
#
loop_
_entity_poly.entity_id
_entity_poly.type
_entity_poly.pdbx_seq_one_letter_code
_entity_poly.pdbx_strand_id
1 'polypeptide(L)' 'MSGQNNTVYLSLGGNLGDPAKSMAAALGILDADESTRVIAVSSLYRTPPWGKLDQPDFLNAAAEISTALA' A
#
# COMPACT_ATOMS: atom_id res chain seq x y z
N MET A 1 7.11 -19.10 -20.70
CA MET A 1 6.16 -18.04 -21.09
C MET A 1 6.53 -16.81 -20.28
N SER A 2 7.14 -15.80 -20.90
CA SER A 2 7.38 -14.53 -20.23
C SER A 2 6.07 -13.77 -20.19
N GLY A 3 5.28 -13.97 -19.12
CA GLY A 3 4.15 -13.10 -18.83
C GLY A 3 4.68 -11.68 -18.71
N GLN A 4 4.06 -10.74 -19.42
CA GLN A 4 4.37 -9.32 -19.24
C GLN A 4 3.99 -8.95 -17.81
N ASN A 5 4.91 -8.37 -17.05
CA ASN A 5 4.59 -7.82 -15.74
C ASN A 5 4.14 -6.37 -15.90
N ASN A 6 2.98 -6.04 -15.35
CA ASN A 6 2.44 -4.69 -15.26
C ASN A 6 3.06 -3.97 -14.05
N THR A 7 3.46 -2.72 -14.25
CA THR A 7 3.78 -1.81 -13.13
C THR A 7 2.52 -1.07 -12.72
N VAL A 8 2.12 -1.24 -11.46
CA VAL A 8 0.96 -0.57 -10.87
C VAL A 8 1.36 0.16 -9.59
N TYR A 9 0.57 1.16 -9.22
CA TYR A 9 0.76 1.92 -7.99
C TYR A 9 -0.47 1.77 -7.10
N LEU A 10 -0.27 1.29 -5.88
CA LEU A 10 -1.33 1.15 -4.89
C LEU A 10 -1.24 2.29 -3.86
N SER A 11 -2.39 2.90 -3.56
CA SER A 11 -2.52 3.82 -2.43
C SER A 11 -2.85 3.04 -1.15
N LEU A 12 -2.13 3.31 -0.08
CA LEU A 12 -2.35 2.74 1.24
C LEU A 12 -2.75 3.86 2.20
N GLY A 13 -3.80 3.64 2.99
CA GLY A 13 -4.30 4.64 3.94
C GLY A 13 -5.00 3.99 5.13
N GLY A 14 -4.73 4.49 6.34
CA GLY A 14 -5.42 4.05 7.54
C GLY A 14 -5.22 5.01 8.72
N ASN A 15 -6.21 5.06 9.61
CA ASN A 15 -6.20 5.94 10.78
C ASN A 15 -6.67 5.28 12.09
N LEU A 16 -6.91 3.96 12.08
CA LEU A 16 -7.34 3.21 13.27
C LEU A 16 -6.24 2.26 13.73
N GLY A 17 -6.05 2.16 15.05
CA GLY A 17 -5.05 1.26 15.64
C GLY A 17 -3.62 1.63 15.25
N ASP A 18 -2.92 0.69 14.60
CA ASP A 18 -1.56 0.87 14.08
C ASP A 18 -1.56 0.72 12.54
N PRO A 19 -1.82 1.83 11.80
CA PRO A 19 -1.85 1.80 10.35
C PRO A 19 -0.52 1.41 9.72
N ALA A 20 0.61 1.83 10.30
CA ALA A 20 1.93 1.52 9.76
C ALA A 20 2.19 0.00 9.80
N LYS A 21 1.89 -0.65 10.93
CA LYS A 21 1.99 -2.11 11.06
C LYS A 21 1.05 -2.84 10.11
N SER A 22 -0.18 -2.34 9.95
CA SER A 22 -1.17 -2.92 9.05
C SER A 22 -0.73 -2.84 7.58
N MET A 23 -0.19 -1.68 7.17
CA MET A 23 0.37 -1.49 5.82
C MET A 23 1.58 -2.39 5.57
N ALA A 24 2.50 -2.49 6.54
CA ALA A 24 3.66 -3.38 6.43
C ALA A 24 3.25 -4.85 6.27
N ALA A 25 2.23 -5.30 7.02
CA ALA A 25 1.69 -6.65 6.89
C ALA A 25 1.04 -6.88 5.52
N ALA A 26 0.23 -5.93 5.02
CA ALA A 26 -0.39 -6.02 3.71
C ALA A 26 0.65 -6.09 2.57
N LEU A 27 1.69 -5.26 2.64
CA LEU A 27 2.80 -5.29 1.69
C LEU A 27 3.58 -6.60 1.76
N GLY A 28 3.80 -7.16 2.95
CA GLY A 28 4.42 -8.47 3.11
C GLY A 28 3.60 -9.61 2.50
N ILE A 29 2.26 -9.55 2.60
CA ILE A 29 1.37 -10.52 1.95
C ILE A 29 1.45 -10.39 0.43
N LEU A 30 1.46 -9.16 -0.10
CA LEU A 30 1.61 -8.92 -1.54
C LEU A 30 2.98 -9.38 -2.07
N ASP A 31 4.08 -9.14 -1.34
CA ASP A 31 5.41 -9.57 -1.79
C ASP A 31 5.62 -11.09 -1.70
N ALA A 32 4.83 -11.78 -0.89
CA ALA A 32 4.88 -13.23 -0.72
C ALA A 32 4.08 -14.01 -1.79
N ASP A 33 3.18 -13.34 -2.52
CA ASP A 33 2.41 -13.96 -3.60
C ASP A 33 3.24 -14.04 -4.89
N GLU A 34 3.24 -15.19 -5.56
CA GLU A 34 4.07 -15.43 -6.75
C GLU A 34 3.72 -14.54 -7.95
N SER A 35 2.52 -13.94 -7.96
CA SER A 35 2.04 -13.06 -9.03
C SER A 35 2.37 -11.59 -8.81
N THR A 36 2.94 -11.22 -7.65
CA THR A 36 3.23 -9.83 -7.29
C THR A 36 4.62 -9.65 -6.69
N ARG A 37 5.17 -8.45 -6.83
CA ARG A 37 6.43 -8.04 -6.19
C ARG A 37 6.35 -6.59 -5.77
N VAL A 38 6.68 -6.29 -4.52
CA VAL A 38 6.80 -4.92 -4.04
C VAL A 38 8.16 -4.38 -4.50
N ILE A 39 8.15 -3.34 -5.32
CA ILE A 39 9.36 -2.73 -5.91
C ILE A 39 9.85 -1.58 -5.06
N ALA A 40 8.93 -0.69 -4.67
CA ALA A 40 9.23 0.48 -3.85
C ALA A 40 8.03 0.85 -2.99
N VAL A 41 8.31 1.47 -1.84
CA VAL A 41 7.30 2.03 -0.94
C VAL A 41 7.72 3.46 -0.63
N SER A 42 6.78 4.40 -0.72
CA SER A 42 7.05 5.79 -0.35
C SER A 42 7.30 5.94 1.15
N SER A 43 7.73 7.13 1.56
CA SER A 43 7.63 7.53 2.96
C SER A 43 6.18 7.46 3.45
N LEU A 44 6.01 7.31 4.77
CA LEU A 44 4.72 7.49 5.42
C LEU A 44 4.43 8.99 5.61
N TYR A 45 3.22 9.40 5.24
CA TYR A 45 2.75 10.77 5.40
C TYR A 45 1.58 10.79 6.36
N ARG A 46 1.63 11.68 7.36
CA ARG A 46 0.49 11.97 8.23
C ARG A 46 -0.33 13.10 7.63
N THR A 47 -1.63 12.88 7.45
CA THR A 47 -2.54 13.88 6.89
C THR A 47 -3.86 13.94 7.66
N PRO A 48 -4.49 15.11 7.77
CA PRO A 48 -5.81 15.22 8.39
C PRO A 48 -6.86 14.40 7.62
N PRO A 49 -7.94 13.95 8.29
CA PRO A 49 -9.05 13.29 7.61
C PRO A 49 -9.80 14.26 6.70
N TRP A 50 -10.35 13.74 5.61
CA TRP A 50 -11.27 14.46 4.73
C TRP A 50 -12.71 13.98 4.96
N GLY A 51 -13.68 14.90 4.86
CA GLY A 51 -15.10 14.59 5.09
C GLY A 51 -15.47 14.58 6.57
N LYS A 52 -15.47 13.41 7.22
CA LYS A 52 -15.72 13.31 8.67
C LYS A 52 -14.46 13.75 9.43
N LEU A 53 -14.53 14.85 10.16
CA LEU A 53 -13.35 15.41 10.82
C LEU A 53 -13.12 14.89 12.25
N ASP A 54 -14.16 14.37 12.90
CA ASP A 54 -14.07 13.78 14.23
C ASP A 54 -13.55 12.33 14.15
N GLN A 55 -12.29 12.20 13.76
CA GLN A 55 -11.53 10.96 13.69
C GLN A 55 -10.02 11.25 13.68
N PRO A 56 -9.15 10.27 13.97
CA PRO A 56 -7.71 10.47 13.95
C PRO A 56 -7.17 10.80 12.54
N ASP A 57 -5.99 11.42 12.52
CA ASP A 57 -5.19 11.60 11.29
C ASP A 57 -4.89 10.26 10.61
N PHE A 58 -4.86 10.29 9.29
CA PHE A 58 -4.43 9.17 8.47
C PHE A 58 -2.92 9.12 8.40
N LEU A 59 -2.37 7.90 8.41
CA LEU A 59 -1.12 7.62 7.72
C LEU A 59 -1.45 7.19 6.29
N ASN A 60 -0.69 7.71 5.33
CA ASN A 60 -0.79 7.40 3.91
C ASN A 60 0.58 7.03 3.33
N ALA A 61 0.58 6.12 2.37
CA ALA A 61 1.74 5.76 1.56
C ALA A 61 1.29 5.32 0.16
N ALA A 62 2.24 5.25 -0.77
CA ALA A 62 2.08 4.59 -2.06
C ALA A 62 3.10 3.45 -2.20
N ALA A 63 2.71 2.40 -2.90
CA ALA A 63 3.60 1.29 -3.23
C ALA A 63 3.60 1.02 -4.73
N GLU A 64 4.79 0.90 -5.30
CA GLU A 64 5.00 0.40 -6.66
C GLU A 64 5.04 -1.13 -6.62
N ILE A 65 4.18 -1.76 -7.41
CA ILE A 65 4.05 -3.20 -7.51
C ILE A 65 4.29 -3.62 -8.95
N SER A 66 5.15 -4.62 -9.14
CA SER A 66 5.22 -5.39 -10.38
C SER A 66 4.28 -6.58 -10.26
N THR A 67 3.37 -6.80 -11.21
CA THR A 67 2.39 -7.88 -11.13
C THR A 67 2.15 -8.56 -12.47
N ALA A 68 1.90 -9.87 -12.45
CA ALA A 68 1.47 -10.65 -13.61
C ALA A 68 -0.07 -10.68 -13.79
N LEU A 69 -0.82 -10.01 -12.91
CA LEU A 69 -2.28 -9.91 -13.00
C LEU A 69 -2.70 -8.98 -14.15
N ALA A 70 -3.79 -9.37 -14.84
CA ALA A 70 -4.33 -8.70 -16.03
C ALA A 70 -5.53 -7.81 -15.71
#